data_AF-A0A517YEY7-F1
#
_entry.id   AF-A0A517YEY7-F1
#
_cell.length_a   1.000
_cell.length_b   1.000
_cell.length_c   1.000
_cell.angle_alpha   90.00
_cell.angle_beta   90.00
_cell.angle_gamma   90.00
#
_symmetry.space_group_name_H-M   'P 1'
#
loop_
_entity.id
_entity.type
_entity.pdbx_description
1 polymer ?
#
loop_
_entity_poly.entity_id
_entity_poly.type
_entity_poly.pdbx_seq_one_letter_code
_entity_poly.pdbx_strand_id
1 'polypeptide(L)'
;MNVERTQLDAAVVEEELVAYLDGELEAADQVRVERRLADDVAYQQKLAQLQKAWDLLDILHKAEPDVEFTRSTVEMVAIQEGKEAEQLQAAAERRKVAWWIGGGLAVALSAAAGFVVVQYQLQAPERQLLRDLPVIERVDQYRHVESVEFLERLRQEGLFAGEGEDAI
;
A
#
# COMPACT_ATOMS: atom_id res chain seq x y z
N MET A 1 -50.06 -3.23 -34.16
CA MET A 1 -48.86 -2.75 -34.88
C MET A 1 -48.92 -1.30 -35.35
N ASN A 2 -50.09 -0.68 -35.60
CA ASN A 2 -50.15 0.74 -36.01
C ASN A 2 -50.11 1.74 -34.83
N VAL A 3 -50.63 1.33 -33.66
CA VAL A 3 -50.71 2.19 -32.45
C VAL A 3 -49.33 2.43 -31.81
N GLU A 4 -48.47 1.40 -31.76
CA GLU A 4 -47.12 1.54 -31.19
C GLU A 4 -46.24 2.52 -31.97
N ARG A 5 -46.34 2.55 -33.31
CA ARG A 5 -45.57 3.50 -34.13
C ARG A 5 -45.99 4.94 -33.87
N THR A 6 -47.29 5.20 -33.80
CA THR A 6 -47.81 6.55 -33.52
C THR A 6 -47.42 7.05 -32.12
N GLN A 7 -47.32 6.16 -31.13
CA GLN A 7 -46.87 6.52 -29.78
C GLN A 7 -45.36 6.83 -29.72
N LEU A 8 -44.54 6.04 -30.42
CA LEU A 8 -43.11 6.29 -30.56
C LEU A 8 -42.86 7.64 -31.24
N ASP A 9 -43.58 7.93 -32.33
CA ASP A 9 -43.46 9.21 -33.05
C ASP A 9 -43.87 10.40 -32.17
N ALA A 10 -44.90 10.24 -31.34
CA ALA A 10 -45.32 11.28 -30.39
C ALA A 10 -44.31 11.51 -29.27
N ALA A 11 -43.69 10.45 -28.75
CA ALA A 11 -42.66 10.56 -27.72
C ALA A 11 -41.39 11.25 -28.22
N VAL A 12 -40.96 10.94 -29.45
CA VAL A 12 -39.81 11.60 -30.09
C VAL A 12 -40.08 13.09 -30.31
N VAL A 13 -41.30 13.44 -30.73
CA VAL A 13 -41.73 14.85 -30.87
C VAL A 13 -41.74 15.58 -29.53
N GLU A 14 -42.17 14.92 -28.46
CA GLU A 14 -42.17 15.51 -27.12
C GLU A 14 -40.77 15.71 -26.58
N GLU A 15 -39.87 14.74 -26.77
CA GLU A 15 -38.45 14.85 -26.41
C GLU A 15 -37.77 16.01 -27.16
N GLU A 16 -37.97 16.13 -28.47
CA GLU A 16 -37.44 17.23 -29.29
C GLU A 16 -37.94 18.60 -28.81
N LEU A 17 -39.22 18.71 -28.45
CA LEU A 17 -39.81 19.96 -27.95
C LEU A 17 -39.35 20.31 -26.52
N VAL A 18 -39.11 19.31 -25.66
CA VAL A 18 -38.56 19.53 -24.32
C VAL A 18 -37.11 20.01 -24.42
N ALA A 19 -36.29 19.38 -25.27
CA ALA A 19 -34.91 19.79 -25.53
C ALA A 19 -34.83 21.20 -26.16
N TYR A 20 -35.87 21.63 -26.89
CA TYR A 20 -35.98 23.00 -27.36
C TYR A 20 -36.27 23.99 -26.22
N LEU A 21 -37.08 23.60 -25.24
CA LEU A 21 -37.47 24.45 -24.11
C LEU A 21 -36.36 24.64 -23.07
N ASP A 22 -35.57 23.60 -22.80
CA ASP A 22 -34.42 23.68 -21.87
C ASP A 22 -33.14 24.24 -22.54
N GLY A 23 -33.11 24.30 -23.87
CA GLY A 23 -32.00 24.84 -24.65
C GLY A 23 -30.89 23.83 -24.97
N GLU A 24 -31.15 22.53 -24.80
CA GLU A 24 -30.17 21.45 -25.06
C GLU A 24 -30.11 21.02 -26.54
N LEU A 25 -30.91 21.62 -27.44
CA LEU A 25 -30.81 21.35 -28.88
C LEU A 25 -29.57 21.97 -29.54
N GLU A 26 -28.94 21.20 -30.42
CA GLU A 26 -27.89 21.72 -31.31
C GLU A 26 -28.45 22.76 -32.30
N ALA A 27 -27.59 23.69 -32.76
CA ALA A 27 -28.02 24.80 -33.61
C ALA A 27 -28.72 24.38 -34.91
N ALA A 28 -28.34 23.24 -35.51
CA ALA A 28 -28.99 22.71 -36.70
C ALA A 28 -30.43 22.22 -36.42
N ASP A 29 -30.62 21.65 -35.22
CA ASP A 29 -31.88 21.08 -34.78
C ASP A 29 -32.84 22.17 -34.31
N GLN A 30 -32.32 23.21 -33.66
CA GLN A 30 -33.07 24.41 -33.31
C GLN A 30 -33.72 25.06 -34.54
N VAL A 31 -32.97 25.25 -35.63
CA VAL A 31 -33.51 25.81 -36.88
C VAL A 31 -34.58 24.91 -37.51
N ARG A 32 -34.42 23.57 -37.40
CA ARG A 32 -35.43 22.62 -37.87
C ARG A 32 -36.73 22.75 -37.07
N VAL A 33 -36.63 22.81 -35.75
CA VAL A 33 -37.77 22.97 -34.83
C VAL A 33 -38.48 24.30 -35.10
N GLU A 34 -37.76 25.41 -35.24
CA GLU A 34 -38.33 26.73 -35.55
C GLU A 34 -39.08 26.75 -36.88
N ARG A 35 -38.50 26.16 -37.93
CA ARG A 35 -39.18 26.05 -39.22
C ARG A 35 -40.46 25.22 -39.10
N ARG A 36 -40.41 24.10 -38.37
CA ARG A 36 -41.59 23.24 -38.16
C ARG A 36 -42.66 23.96 -37.33
N LEU A 37 -42.26 24.72 -36.32
CA LEU A 37 -43.17 25.57 -35.53
C LEU A 37 -43.86 26.63 -36.38
N ALA A 38 -43.25 27.14 -37.46
CA ALA A 38 -43.91 28.11 -38.33
C ALA A 38 -45.10 27.52 -39.11
N ASP A 39 -45.00 26.25 -39.50
CA ASP A 39 -45.94 25.62 -40.44
C ASP A 39 -46.93 24.63 -39.78
N ASP A 40 -46.60 24.08 -38.60
CA ASP A 40 -47.37 23.02 -37.94
C ASP A 40 -48.09 23.50 -36.67
N VAL A 41 -49.41 23.69 -36.76
CA VAL A 41 -50.27 24.14 -35.66
C VAL A 41 -50.34 23.10 -34.53
N ALA A 42 -50.32 21.80 -34.83
CA ALA A 42 -50.37 20.76 -33.80
C ALA A 42 -49.06 20.74 -32.99
N TYR A 43 -47.93 20.96 -33.67
CA TYR A 43 -46.61 21.09 -33.05
C TYR A 43 -46.52 22.34 -32.14
N GLN A 44 -47.06 23.49 -32.58
CA GLN A 44 -47.19 24.68 -31.73
C GLN A 44 -48.03 24.43 -30.48
N GLN A 45 -49.17 23.74 -30.62
CA GLN A 45 -50.04 23.42 -29.48
C GLN A 45 -49.34 22.53 -28.45
N LYS A 46 -48.56 21.53 -28.91
CA LYS A 46 -47.79 20.66 -28.02
C LYS A 46 -46.70 21.44 -27.28
N LEU A 47 -45.98 22.35 -27.95
CA LEU A 47 -45.02 23.25 -27.32
C LEU A 47 -45.68 24.13 -26.25
N ALA A 48 -46.83 24.75 -26.57
CA ALA A 48 -47.58 25.58 -25.62
C ALA A 48 -48.07 24.79 -24.40
N GLN A 49 -48.44 23.52 -24.57
CA GLN A 49 -48.83 22.63 -23.48
C GLN A 49 -47.64 22.33 -22.55
N LEU A 50 -46.46 22.03 -23.12
CA LEU A 50 -45.24 21.78 -22.37
C LEU A 50 -44.78 23.04 -21.61
N GLN A 51 -44.78 24.20 -22.27
CA GLN A 51 -44.47 25.48 -21.63
C GLN A 51 -45.38 25.76 -20.44
N LYS A 52 -46.70 25.55 -20.60
CA LYS A 52 -47.65 25.73 -19.50
C LYS A 52 -47.36 24.80 -18.32
N ALA A 53 -46.90 23.57 -18.57
CA ALA A 53 -46.51 22.65 -17.51
C ALA A 53 -45.28 23.15 -16.75
N TRP A 54 -44.29 23.71 -17.45
CA TRP A 54 -43.13 24.38 -16.85
C TRP A 54 -43.53 25.61 -16.04
N ASP A 55 -44.41 26.47 -16.57
CA ASP A 55 -44.90 27.66 -15.87
C ASP A 55 -45.62 27.28 -14.54
N LEU A 56 -46.28 26.11 -14.50
CA LEU A 56 -46.90 25.61 -13.27
C LEU A 56 -45.87 25.16 -12.22
N LEU A 57 -44.68 24.69 -12.63
CA LEU A 57 -43.60 24.35 -11.70
C LEU A 57 -43.07 25.58 -10.98
N ASP A 58 -43.08 26.74 -11.63
CA ASP A 58 -42.67 28.01 -11.01
C ASP A 58 -43.62 28.48 -9.89
N ILE A 59 -44.89 28.02 -9.93
CA ILE A 59 -45.89 28.31 -8.91
C ILE A 59 -45.75 27.36 -7.71
N LEU A 60 -44.94 26.31 -7.83
CA LEU A 60 -44.74 25.36 -6.75
C LEU A 60 -44.07 26.05 -5.57
N HIS A 61 -44.71 25.93 -4.40
CA HIS A 61 -44.20 26.50 -3.16
C HIS A 61 -42.82 25.90 -2.87
N LYS A 62 -41.77 26.71 -2.94
CA LYS A 62 -40.44 26.29 -2.54
C LYS A 62 -40.48 26.15 -1.02
N ALA A 63 -40.26 24.93 -0.52
CA ALA A 63 -40.11 24.72 0.91
C ALA A 63 -38.93 25.57 1.38
N GLU A 64 -39.17 26.54 2.26
CA GLU A 64 -38.09 27.24 2.94
C GLU A 64 -37.36 26.21 3.81
N PRO A 65 -36.07 25.96 3.56
CA PRO A 65 -35.33 24.99 4.34
C PRO A 65 -35.28 25.47 5.80
N ASP A 66 -35.65 24.59 6.71
CA ASP A 66 -35.53 24.88 8.13
C ASP A 66 -34.05 25.09 8.51
N VAL A 67 -33.82 25.98 9.48
CA VAL A 67 -32.47 26.32 9.96
C VAL A 67 -31.77 25.08 10.53
N GLU A 68 -32.54 24.13 11.08
CA GLU A 68 -32.03 22.86 11.58
C GLU A 68 -31.47 21.97 10.45
N PHE A 69 -32.14 21.90 9.30
CA PHE A 69 -31.67 21.14 8.13
C PHE A 69 -30.35 21.68 7.60
N THR A 70 -30.24 23.02 7.51
CA THR A 70 -29.01 23.68 7.07
C THR A 70 -27.86 23.43 8.05
N ARG A 71 -28.14 23.54 9.36
CA ARG A 71 -27.15 23.26 10.41
C ARG A 71 -26.68 21.81 10.35
N SER A 72 -27.60 20.85 10.27
CA SER A 72 -27.29 19.42 10.21
C SER A 72 -26.41 19.07 9.01
N THR A 73 -26.67 19.70 7.85
CA THR A 73 -25.85 19.50 6.65
C THR A 73 -24.43 20.02 6.84
N VAL A 74 -24.28 21.23 7.38
CA VAL A 74 -22.94 21.81 7.68
C VAL A 74 -22.20 20.98 8.73
N GLU A 75 -22.89 20.53 9.78
CA GLU A 75 -22.32 19.64 10.79
C GLU A 75 -21.86 18.31 10.20
N MET A 76 -22.65 17.70 9.31
CA MET A 76 -22.28 16.46 8.62
C MET A 76 -21.03 16.62 7.76
N VAL A 77 -20.90 17.71 7.01
CA VAL A 77 -19.70 18.02 6.22
C VAL A 77 -18.49 18.22 7.14
N ALA A 78 -18.63 18.98 8.23
CA ALA A 78 -17.54 19.20 9.18
C ALA A 78 -17.07 17.89 9.86
N ILE A 79 -18.00 16.97 10.17
CA ILE A 79 -17.68 15.65 10.72
C ILE A 79 -16.93 14.79 9.70
N GLN A 80 -17.30 14.87 8.42
CA GLN A 80 -16.64 14.12 7.35
C GLN A 80 -15.17 14.53 7.20
N GLU A 81 -14.89 15.85 7.17
CA GLU A 81 -13.54 16.39 7.06
C GLU A 81 -12.67 16.02 8.28
N GLY A 82 -13.24 16.08 9.48
CA GLY A 82 -12.53 15.67 10.70
C GLY A 82 -12.10 14.20 10.68
N LYS A 83 -12.95 13.30 10.19
CA LYS A 83 -12.65 11.87 10.08
C LYS A 83 -11.56 11.58 9.05
N GLU A 84 -11.55 12.28 7.92
CA GLU A 84 -10.52 12.10 6.90
C GLU A 84 -9.14 12.57 7.39
N ALA A 85 -9.09 13.71 8.08
CA ALA A 85 -7.86 14.22 8.69
C ALA A 85 -7.30 13.26 9.76
N GLU A 86 -8.16 12.70 10.61
CA GLU A 86 -7.77 11.75 11.65
C GLU A 86 -7.25 10.43 11.07
N GLN A 87 -7.87 9.92 10.00
CA GLN A 87 -7.40 8.72 9.31
C GLN A 87 -6.02 8.89 8.66
N LEU A 88 -5.77 10.03 8.03
CA LEU A 88 -4.46 10.35 7.44
C LEU A 88 -3.37 10.48 8.50
N GLN A 89 -3.68 11.13 9.63
CA GLN A 89 -2.75 11.25 10.75
C GLN A 89 -2.44 9.87 11.37
N ALA A 90 -3.46 9.05 11.64
CA ALA A 90 -3.29 7.71 12.20
C ALA A 90 -2.46 6.80 11.27
N ALA A 91 -2.64 6.90 9.95
CA ALA A 91 -1.84 6.15 8.98
C ALA A 91 -0.36 6.61 8.99
N ALA A 92 -0.11 7.91 9.10
CA ALA A 92 1.24 8.46 9.18
C ALA A 92 1.97 8.04 10.47
N GLU A 93 1.28 8.05 11.61
CA GLU A 93 1.84 7.60 12.89
C GLU A 93 2.17 6.11 12.87
N ARG A 94 1.28 5.26 12.36
CA ARG A 94 1.52 3.82 12.21
C ARG A 94 2.75 3.54 11.33
N ARG A 95 2.94 4.30 10.25
CA ARG A 95 4.12 4.16 9.36
C ARG A 95 5.41 4.56 10.07
N LYS A 96 5.40 5.63 10.88
CA LYS A 96 6.56 6.04 11.69
C LYS A 96 6.93 4.96 12.71
N VAL A 97 5.95 4.44 13.45
CA VAL A 97 6.18 3.37 14.43
C VAL A 97 6.72 2.10 13.75
N ALA A 98 6.14 1.70 12.62
CA ALA A 98 6.62 0.55 11.85
C ALA A 98 8.07 0.74 11.36
N TRP A 99 8.44 1.96 10.93
CA TRP A 99 9.80 2.27 10.51
C TRP A 99 10.79 2.22 11.67
N TRP A 100 10.43 2.74 12.85
CA TRP A 100 11.26 2.65 14.06
C TRP A 100 11.42 1.21 14.54
N ILE A 101 10.34 0.42 14.55
CA ILE A 101 10.39 -1.01 14.91
C ILE A 101 11.25 -1.78 13.91
N GLY A 102 11.04 -1.56 12.60
CA GLY A 102 11.82 -2.20 11.55
C GLY A 102 13.30 -1.83 11.61
N GLY A 103 13.61 -0.55 11.82
CA GLY A 103 14.99 -0.07 11.99
C GLY A 103 15.64 -0.65 13.25
N GLY A 104 14.94 -0.67 14.38
CA GLY A 104 15.43 -1.27 15.62
C GLY A 104 15.70 -2.76 15.48
N LEU A 105 14.82 -3.51 14.82
CA LEU A 105 15.01 -4.93 14.55
C LEU A 105 16.23 -5.18 13.64
N ALA A 106 16.41 -4.37 12.59
CA ALA A 106 17.57 -4.49 11.70
C ALA A 106 18.89 -4.23 12.43
N VAL A 107 18.94 -3.24 13.31
CA VAL A 107 20.12 -2.96 14.15
C VAL A 107 20.38 -4.12 15.12
N ALA A 108 19.34 -4.63 15.77
CA ALA A 108 19.47 -5.76 16.70
C ALA A 108 19.98 -7.03 15.98
N LEU A 109 19.44 -7.35 14.80
CA LEU A 109 19.90 -8.48 13.98
C LEU A 109 21.35 -8.29 13.53
N SER A 110 21.73 -7.08 13.13
CA SER A 110 23.11 -6.78 12.73
C SER A 110 24.08 -6.93 13.91
N ALA A 111 23.71 -6.47 15.10
CA ALA A 111 24.49 -6.63 16.31
C ALA A 111 24.63 -8.11 16.71
N ALA A 112 23.54 -8.87 16.63
CA ALA A 112 23.55 -10.31 16.90
C ALA A 112 24.44 -11.08 15.91
N ALA A 113 24.31 -10.79 14.62
CA ALA A 113 25.16 -11.39 13.58
C ALA A 113 26.65 -11.05 13.81
N GLY A 114 26.96 -9.79 14.11
CA GLY A 114 28.32 -9.36 14.46
C GLY A 114 28.88 -10.10 15.68
N PHE A 115 28.08 -10.23 16.75
CA PHE A 115 28.47 -10.97 17.95
C PHE A 115 28.77 -12.44 17.65
N VAL A 116 27.93 -13.11 16.86
CA VAL A 116 28.14 -14.52 16.46
C VAL A 116 29.44 -14.69 15.66
N VAL A 117 29.70 -13.80 14.69
CA VAL A 117 30.93 -13.84 13.89
C VAL A 117 32.18 -13.66 14.76
N VAL A 118 32.16 -12.69 15.68
CA VAL A 118 33.27 -12.44 16.60
C VAL A 118 33.50 -13.65 17.53
N GLN A 119 32.43 -14.21 18.09
CA GLN A 119 32.50 -15.42 18.92
C GLN A 119 33.13 -16.59 18.16
N TYR A 120 32.75 -16.80 16.90
CA TYR A 120 33.31 -17.88 16.08
C TYR A 120 34.80 -17.70 15.80
N GLN A 121 35.23 -16.47 15.52
CA GLN A 121 36.64 -16.12 15.30
C GLN A 121 37.50 -16.21 16.56
N LEU A 122 36.95 -15.88 17.75
CA LEU A 122 37.68 -15.94 19.01
C LEU A 122 37.79 -17.35 19.59
N GLN A 123 36.82 -18.23 19.35
CA GLN A 123 36.88 -19.63 19.79
C GLN A 123 37.84 -20.50 18.95
N ALA A 124 38.18 -20.07 17.73
CA ALA A 124 39.15 -20.76 16.88
C ALA A 124 40.58 -20.79 17.48
N PRO A 125 41.18 -19.68 17.93
CA PRO A 125 42.50 -19.68 18.55
C PRO A 125 42.54 -20.33 19.94
N GLU A 126 41.45 -20.30 20.73
CA GLU A 126 41.40 -21.00 22.03
C GLU A 126 41.54 -22.52 21.88
N ARG A 127 40.99 -23.10 20.81
CA ARG A 127 41.19 -24.53 20.50
C ARG A 127 42.63 -24.86 20.13
N GLN A 128 43.35 -23.91 19.53
CA GLN A 128 44.77 -24.08 19.24
C GLN A 128 45.61 -24.03 20.52
N LEU A 129 45.31 -23.09 21.44
CA LEU A 129 45.95 -23.02 22.76
C LEU A 129 45.72 -24.28 23.60
N LEU A 130 44.52 -24.86 23.57
CA LEU A 130 44.23 -26.12 24.26
C LEU A 130 44.92 -27.33 23.60
N ARG A 131 45.10 -27.32 22.28
CA ARG A 131 45.82 -28.38 21.54
C ARG A 131 47.33 -28.30 21.77
N ASP A 132 47.85 -27.09 21.91
CA ASP A 132 49.27 -26.83 22.12
C ASP A 132 49.63 -26.85 23.63
N LEU A 133 48.63 -26.92 24.51
CA LEU A 133 48.80 -27.03 25.97
C LEU A 133 49.76 -28.15 26.40
N PRO A 134 49.70 -29.40 25.86
CA PRO A 134 50.62 -30.47 26.25
C PRO A 134 52.09 -30.18 25.87
N VAL A 135 52.31 -29.36 24.84
CA VAL A 135 53.64 -28.95 24.38
C VAL A 135 54.17 -27.81 25.24
N ILE A 136 53.30 -26.84 25.57
CA ILE A 136 53.64 -25.69 26.42
C ILE A 136 53.91 -26.13 27.86
N GLU A 137 53.12 -27.06 28.42
CA GLU A 137 53.29 -27.55 29.79
C GLU A 137 54.63 -28.28 29.98
N ARG A 138 55.16 -28.89 28.92
CA ARG A 138 56.43 -29.63 28.95
C ARG A 138 57.58 -28.88 28.27
N VAL A 139 57.44 -27.57 28.03
CA VAL A 139 58.47 -26.74 27.37
C VAL A 139 59.84 -26.87 28.03
N ASP A 140 59.88 -26.95 29.36
CA ASP A 140 61.14 -27.10 30.09
C ASP A 140 61.81 -28.44 29.80
N GLN A 141 61.05 -29.52 29.62
CA GLN A 141 61.59 -30.84 29.26
C GLN A 141 62.14 -30.84 27.83
N TYR A 142 61.45 -30.17 26.90
CA TYR A 142 61.91 -30.04 25.51
C TYR A 142 63.12 -29.12 25.36
N ARG A 143 63.34 -28.16 26.26
CA ARG A 143 64.55 -27.31 26.26
C ARG A 143 65.84 -28.03 26.62
N HIS A 144 65.76 -29.18 27.31
CA HIS A 144 66.94 -29.96 27.67
C HIS A 144 67.44 -30.85 26.51
N VAL A 145 66.67 -30.92 25.42
CA VAL A 145 67.04 -31.65 24.22
C VAL A 145 67.78 -30.69 23.28
N GLU A 146 69.04 -31.00 22.95
CA GLU A 146 69.90 -30.10 22.19
C GLU A 146 69.40 -29.82 20.76
N SER A 147 68.70 -30.77 20.12
CA SER A 147 68.11 -30.57 18.79
C SER A 147 67.02 -31.58 18.44
N VAL A 148 66.15 -31.24 17.48
CA VAL A 148 65.12 -32.14 16.92
C VAL A 148 65.78 -33.33 16.19
N GLU A 149 66.91 -33.10 15.53
CA GLU A 149 67.66 -34.13 14.81
C GLU A 149 68.17 -35.24 15.74
N PHE A 150 68.50 -34.90 17.00
CA PHE A 150 68.87 -35.86 18.04
C PHE A 150 67.70 -36.80 18.40
N LEU A 151 66.48 -36.26 18.55
CA LEU A 151 65.29 -37.07 18.84
C LEU A 151 64.93 -37.99 17.67
N GLU A 152 65.09 -37.52 16.44
CA GLU A 152 64.83 -38.35 15.26
C GLU A 152 65.81 -39.51 15.15
N ARG A 153 67.09 -39.27 15.47
CA ARG A 153 68.11 -40.33 15.52
C ARG A 153 67.82 -41.33 16.64
N LEU A 154 67.44 -40.88 17.84
CA LEU A 154 67.05 -41.79 18.94
C LEU A 154 65.83 -42.66 18.57
N ARG A 155 64.86 -42.11 17.83
CA ARG A 155 63.71 -42.85 17.30
C ARG A 155 64.12 -43.86 16.24
N GLN A 156 65.02 -43.50 15.34
CA GLN A 156 65.55 -44.41 14.33
C GLN A 156 66.36 -45.56 14.95
N GLU A 157 67.03 -45.32 16.07
CA GLU A 157 67.73 -46.34 16.85
C GLU A 157 66.81 -47.18 17.76
N GLY A 158 65.49 -46.94 17.74
CA GLY A 158 64.49 -47.77 18.44
C GLY A 158 64.46 -47.60 19.96
N LEU A 159 65.14 -46.59 20.50
CA LEU A 159 65.30 -46.38 21.95
C LEU A 159 64.04 -45.84 22.66
N PHE A 160 62.97 -45.51 21.91
CA PHE A 160 61.66 -45.13 22.45
C PHE A 160 60.65 -46.30 22.51
N ALA A 161 61.09 -47.54 22.28
CA ALA A 161 60.23 -48.71 22.45
C ALA A 161 60.01 -49.00 23.96
N GLY A 162 59.06 -48.30 24.56
CA GLY A 162 58.67 -48.50 25.96
C GLY A 162 57.43 -47.70 26.34
N GLU A 163 56.30 -48.42 26.46
CA GLU A 163 55.04 -48.06 27.11
C GLU A 163 54.14 -47.02 26.39
N GLY A 164 53.25 -47.53 25.53
CA GLY A 164 52.17 -46.76 24.91
C GLY A 164 51.32 -47.54 23.89
N GLU A 165 51.69 -48.78 23.59
CA GLU A 165 50.85 -49.72 22.85
C GLU A 165 49.85 -50.36 23.83
N ASP A 166 48.96 -49.54 24.40
CA ASP A 166 47.70 -49.94 25.06
C ASP A 166 46.98 -48.68 25.60
N ALA A 167 46.24 -47.97 24.73
CA ALA A 167 44.99 -47.29 25.10
C ALA A 167 44.33 -46.67 23.87
N ILE A 168 43.10 -47.13 23.64
CA ILE A 168 42.06 -46.55 22.79
C ILE A 168 41.63 -45.19 23.37
#